data_AF-A0A1N7FWC1-F1
#
_entry.id   AF-A0A1N7FWC1-F1
#
_cell.length_a   1.000
_cell.length_b   1.000
_cell.length_c   1.000
_cell.angle_alpha   90.00
_cell.angle_beta   90.00
_cell.angle_gamma   90.00
#
_symmetry.space_group_name_H-M   'P 1'
#
loop_
_entity.id
_entity.type
_entity.pdbx_description
1 polymer ?
#
loop_
_entity_poly.entity_id
_entity_poly.type
_entity_poly.pdbx_seq_one_letter_code
_entity_poly.pdbx_strand_id
1 'polypeptide(L)'
;MISLKSIRFIIFIVFLKIVLLLLNPFLDATGIATAAYIRYLFTILFIATFTIIVIYLLGILKFLREENDILIAFKVFIGFELINFVLNMALSMLVFSKLHHSYLYVGYYYGIIEIIRFVILVYLSIQLTRMQDPVLKSSFVFFGVASLAACIIVIIAPFYASYMINYMGAGPHTTNIMRHIYSYAGMANILPLIAVLIILNQMKDRLNYVEETIKKGPFFTGYEDNSEKK
;
A
#
# COMPACT_ATOMS: atom_id res chain seq x y z
N MET A 1 -14.42 11.01 13.92
CA MET A 1 -15.55 10.93 12.97
C MET A 1 -14.99 11.11 11.57
N ILE A 2 -15.28 10.22 10.62
CA ILE A 2 -14.81 10.35 9.23
C ILE A 2 -15.62 11.49 8.58
N SER A 3 -14.95 12.48 7.99
CA SER A 3 -15.59 13.61 7.30
C SER A 3 -15.15 13.72 5.85
N LEU A 4 -15.94 14.39 5.01
CA LEU A 4 -15.58 14.66 3.60
C LEU A 4 -14.27 15.43 3.46
N LYS A 5 -13.98 16.37 4.36
CA LYS A 5 -12.70 17.10 4.40
C LYS A 5 -11.54 16.15 4.66
N SER A 6 -11.71 15.21 5.59
CA SER A 6 -10.72 14.18 5.89
C SER A 6 -10.47 13.29 4.68
N ILE A 7 -11.50 12.86 3.94
CA ILE A 7 -11.32 12.02 2.74
C ILE A 7 -10.46 12.73 1.69
N ARG A 8 -10.76 14.01 1.41
CA ARG A 8 -9.97 14.80 0.44
C ARG A 8 -8.50 14.91 0.84
N PHE A 9 -8.22 15.12 2.12
CA PHE A 9 -6.86 15.15 2.64
C PHE A 9 -6.14 13.82 2.46
N ILE A 10 -6.80 12.68 2.74
CA ILE A 10 -6.18 11.36 2.55
C ILE A 10 -5.97 11.05 1.07
N ILE A 11 -6.89 11.43 0.18
CA ILE A 11 -6.68 11.31 -1.28
C ILE A 11 -5.40 12.03 -1.69
N PHE A 12 -5.18 13.26 -1.21
CA PHE A 12 -3.93 13.99 -1.46
C PHE A 12 -2.70 13.24 -0.95
N ILE A 13 -2.75 12.64 0.24
CA ILE A 13 -1.66 11.82 0.78
C ILE A 13 -1.37 10.59 -0.07
N VAL A 14 -2.41 9.91 -0.57
CA VAL A 14 -2.25 8.75 -1.47
C VAL A 14 -1.59 9.18 -2.77
N PHE A 15 -2.02 10.29 -3.37
CA PHE A 15 -1.39 10.86 -4.56
C PHE A 15 0.08 11.22 -4.31
N LEU A 16 0.37 11.90 -3.20
CA LEU A 16 1.74 12.22 -2.80
C LEU A 16 2.61 10.95 -2.74
N LYS A 17 2.07 9.87 -2.16
CA LYS A 17 2.79 8.60 -2.08
C LYS A 17 3.04 7.96 -3.45
N ILE A 18 2.08 8.01 -4.37
CA ILE A 18 2.26 7.53 -5.74
C ILE A 18 3.37 8.33 -6.44
N VAL A 19 3.37 9.66 -6.30
CA VAL A 19 4.41 10.53 -6.88
C VAL A 19 5.79 10.18 -6.31
N LEU A 20 5.91 9.98 -5.00
CA LEU A 20 7.16 9.56 -4.37
C LEU A 20 7.67 8.21 -4.91
N LEU A 21 6.77 7.23 -5.13
CA LEU A 21 7.11 5.94 -5.75
C LEU A 21 7.63 6.09 -7.17
N LEU A 22 6.98 6.96 -7.96
CA LEU A 22 7.38 7.21 -9.35
C LEU A 22 8.73 7.94 -9.41
N LEU A 23 9.02 8.84 -8.48
CA LEU A 23 10.27 9.60 -8.44
C LEU A 23 11.47 8.78 -7.97
N ASN A 24 11.27 7.75 -7.15
CA ASN A 24 12.35 6.98 -6.52
C ASN A 24 13.34 6.34 -7.54
N PRO A 25 12.90 5.68 -8.62
CA PRO A 25 13.80 5.15 -9.65
C PRO A 25 14.64 6.22 -10.36
N PHE A 26 14.10 7.43 -10.55
CA PHE A 26 14.83 8.53 -11.19
C PHE A 26 15.94 9.07 -10.28
N LEU A 27 15.71 9.11 -8.97
CA LEU A 27 16.73 9.47 -7.97
C LEU A 27 17.80 8.38 -7.82
N ASP A 28 17.46 7.14 -8.15
CA ASP A 28 18.43 6.05 -8.19
C ASP A 28 19.37 6.15 -9.38
N ALA A 29 18.87 6.57 -10.55
CA ALA A 29 19.64 6.67 -11.78
C ALA A 29 20.73 7.77 -11.77
N THR A 30 20.59 8.82 -10.97
CA THR A 30 21.50 9.98 -11.00
C THR A 30 22.80 9.80 -10.20
N GLY A 31 22.90 8.79 -9.32
CA GLY A 31 24.16 8.41 -8.67
C GLY A 31 24.83 9.45 -7.75
N ILE A 32 24.16 10.55 -7.41
CA ILE A 32 24.76 11.67 -6.67
C ILE A 32 24.85 11.37 -5.17
N ALA A 33 25.96 11.70 -4.48
CA ALA A 33 26.13 11.49 -3.04
C ALA A 33 25.09 12.25 -2.16
N THR A 34 24.61 13.41 -2.60
CA THR A 34 23.48 14.13 -1.98
C THR A 34 22.15 13.36 -2.06
N ALA A 35 22.08 12.30 -2.88
CA ALA A 35 20.93 11.40 -2.92
C ALA A 35 20.77 10.60 -1.62
N ALA A 36 21.80 10.45 -0.76
CA ALA A 36 21.65 9.74 0.51
C ALA A 36 20.66 10.46 1.45
N TYR A 37 20.83 11.77 1.66
CA TYR A 37 19.92 12.59 2.48
C TYR A 37 18.51 12.69 1.87
N ILE A 38 18.43 12.85 0.55
CA ILE A 38 17.15 12.87 -0.17
C ILE A 38 16.45 11.51 -0.03
N ARG A 39 17.18 10.39 -0.11
CA ARG A 39 16.62 9.04 0.12
C ARG A 39 16.11 8.87 1.54
N TYR A 40 16.84 9.33 2.57
CA TYR A 40 16.34 9.28 3.94
C TYR A 40 15.05 10.09 4.10
N LEU A 41 15.00 11.30 3.52
CA LEU A 41 13.79 12.12 3.51
C LEU A 41 12.63 11.41 2.81
N PHE A 42 12.86 10.83 1.63
CA PHE A 42 11.86 10.06 0.88
C PHE A 42 11.36 8.86 1.68
N THR A 43 12.27 8.12 2.32
CA THR A 43 11.94 6.99 3.19
C THR A 43 11.04 7.42 4.35
N ILE A 44 11.38 8.50 5.06
CA ILE A 44 10.55 9.04 6.16
C ILE A 44 9.17 9.46 5.65
N LEU A 45 9.12 10.18 4.53
CA LEU A 45 7.86 10.58 3.90
C LEU A 45 7.04 9.36 3.46
N PHE A 46 7.69 8.31 2.99
CA PHE A 46 7.04 7.06 2.59
C PHE A 46 6.37 6.36 3.78
N ILE A 47 7.02 6.34 4.95
CA ILE A 47 6.43 5.82 6.20
C ILE A 47 5.26 6.69 6.63
N ALA A 48 5.45 8.01 6.69
CA ALA A 48 4.44 8.93 7.20
C ALA A 48 3.15 8.81 6.36
N THR A 49 3.30 8.86 5.03
CA THR A 49 2.17 8.68 4.11
C THR A 49 1.56 7.30 4.22
N PHE A 50 2.35 6.23 4.36
CA PHE A 50 1.83 4.87 4.58
C PHE A 50 0.97 4.77 5.84
N THR A 51 1.54 5.18 6.98
CA THR A 51 0.91 5.10 8.30
C THR A 51 -0.40 5.87 8.32
N ILE A 52 -0.45 7.05 7.71
CA ILE A 52 -1.68 7.84 7.63
C ILE A 52 -2.75 7.12 6.81
N ILE A 53 -2.41 6.60 5.63
CA ILE A 53 -3.34 5.83 4.77
C ILE A 53 -3.91 4.64 5.54
N VAL A 54 -3.04 3.89 6.18
CA VAL A 54 -3.35 2.68 6.91
C VAL A 54 -4.26 2.93 8.12
N ILE A 55 -3.93 3.92 8.96
CA ILE A 55 -4.77 4.32 10.10
C ILE A 55 -6.16 4.73 9.61
N TYR A 56 -6.22 5.38 8.45
CA TYR A 56 -7.48 5.80 7.86
C TYR A 56 -8.32 4.61 7.37
N LEU A 57 -7.71 3.63 6.70
CA LEU A 57 -8.39 2.39 6.30
C LEU A 57 -8.92 1.61 7.51
N LEU A 58 -8.14 1.50 8.59
CA LEU A 58 -8.60 0.91 9.84
C LEU A 58 -9.77 1.71 10.44
N GLY A 59 -9.72 3.04 10.35
CA GLY A 59 -10.81 3.92 10.74
C GLY A 59 -12.10 3.67 9.94
N ILE A 60 -11.99 3.44 8.64
CA ILE A 60 -13.11 3.06 7.76
C ILE A 60 -13.70 1.72 8.18
N LEU A 61 -12.87 0.68 8.33
CA LEU A 61 -13.34 -0.64 8.76
C LEU A 61 -14.04 -0.59 10.14
N LYS A 62 -13.49 0.17 11.09
CA LYS A 62 -14.11 0.37 12.40
C LYS A 62 -15.43 1.15 12.30
N PHE A 63 -15.51 2.16 11.41
CA PHE A 63 -16.73 2.92 11.15
C PHE A 63 -17.84 2.03 10.58
N LEU A 64 -17.48 1.10 9.70
CA LEU A 64 -18.39 0.11 9.12
C LEU A 64 -18.81 -1.00 10.11
N ARG A 65 -18.25 -1.00 11.32
CA ARG A 65 -18.50 -2.01 12.37
C ARG A 65 -18.16 -3.43 11.89
N GLU A 66 -17.11 -3.56 11.08
CA GLU A 66 -16.65 -4.87 10.61
C GLU A 66 -16.23 -5.79 11.75
N GLU A 67 -16.29 -7.09 11.48
CA GLU A 67 -15.98 -8.15 12.45
C GLU A 67 -14.59 -7.97 13.07
N ASN A 68 -14.46 -8.38 14.33
CA ASN A 68 -13.20 -8.30 15.07
C ASN A 68 -12.06 -9.00 14.33
N ASP A 69 -12.34 -10.10 13.63
CA ASP A 69 -11.35 -10.87 12.87
C ASP A 69 -10.76 -10.07 11.70
N ILE A 70 -11.58 -9.30 10.97
CA ILE A 70 -11.14 -8.40 9.89
C ILE A 70 -10.26 -7.30 10.48
N LEU A 71 -10.71 -6.68 11.59
CA LEU A 71 -9.96 -5.62 12.26
C LEU A 71 -8.62 -6.12 12.81
N ILE A 72 -8.56 -7.33 13.36
CA ILE A 72 -7.33 -7.97 13.85
C ILE A 72 -6.40 -8.29 12.69
N ALA A 73 -6.90 -8.90 11.61
CA ALA A 73 -6.11 -9.21 10.42
C ALA A 73 -5.45 -7.95 9.85
N PHE A 74 -6.21 -6.87 9.75
CA PHE A 74 -5.71 -5.58 9.29
C PHE A 74 -4.64 -5.03 10.25
N LYS A 75 -4.85 -5.06 11.57
CA LYS A 75 -3.85 -4.63 12.56
C LYS A 75 -2.54 -5.44 12.49
N VAL A 76 -2.63 -6.76 12.32
CA VAL A 76 -1.46 -7.64 12.17
C VAL A 76 -0.67 -7.26 10.91
N PHE A 77 -1.36 -7.03 9.80
CA PHE A 77 -0.74 -6.53 8.57
C PHE A 77 0.03 -5.22 8.78
N ILE A 78 -0.58 -4.26 9.48
CA ILE A 78 0.06 -2.96 9.80
C ILE A 78 1.31 -3.15 10.65
N GLY A 79 1.20 -3.95 11.72
CA GLY A 79 2.32 -4.22 12.60
C GLY A 79 3.48 -4.86 11.84
N PHE A 80 3.18 -5.80 10.95
CA PHE A 80 4.18 -6.43 10.10
C PHE A 80 4.84 -5.44 9.13
N GLU A 81 4.07 -4.60 8.43
CA GLU A 81 4.62 -3.60 7.49
C GLU A 81 5.53 -2.59 8.20
N LEU A 82 5.21 -2.17 9.43
CA LEU A 82 6.09 -1.31 10.23
C LEU A 82 7.39 -2.02 10.62
N ILE A 83 7.34 -3.30 11.01
CA ILE A 83 8.52 -4.10 11.32
C ILE A 83 9.39 -4.29 10.07
N ASN A 84 8.78 -4.69 8.95
CA ASN A 84 9.44 -4.86 7.66
C ASN A 84 10.18 -3.57 7.26
N PHE A 85 9.50 -2.43 7.42
CA PHE A 85 10.08 -1.13 7.17
C PHE A 85 11.33 -0.84 8.04
N VAL A 86 11.24 -1.04 9.37
CA VAL A 86 12.35 -0.80 10.30
C VAL A 86 13.55 -1.70 9.96
N LEU A 87 13.29 -2.96 9.63
CA LEU A 87 14.31 -3.91 9.19
C LEU A 87 14.98 -3.46 7.89
N ASN A 88 14.21 -3.05 6.87
CA ASN A 88 14.76 -2.54 5.61
C ASN A 88 15.59 -1.26 5.81
N MET A 89 15.14 -0.36 6.69
CA MET A 89 15.90 0.85 7.03
C MET A 89 17.22 0.50 7.72
N ALA A 90 17.21 -0.38 8.71
CA ALA A 90 18.41 -0.84 9.41
C ALA A 90 19.39 -1.55 8.45
N LEU A 91 18.90 -2.44 7.59
CA LEU A 91 19.71 -3.12 6.59
C LEU A 91 20.29 -2.14 5.56
N SER A 92 19.51 -1.14 5.12
CA SER A 92 20.01 -0.08 4.23
C SER A 92 21.10 0.78 4.87
N MET A 93 21.09 0.95 6.19
CA MET A 93 22.15 1.69 6.89
C MET A 93 23.42 0.82 7.07
N LEU A 94 23.27 -0.50 7.21
CA LEU A 94 24.39 -1.44 7.42
C LEU A 94 25.12 -1.84 6.13
N VAL A 95 24.45 -1.76 4.97
CA VAL A 95 24.92 -2.35 3.70
C VAL A 95 25.64 -1.35 2.78
N PHE A 96 25.61 -0.06 3.08
CA PHE A 96 26.05 0.99 2.13
C PHE A 96 27.56 1.26 2.04
N SER A 97 28.42 0.51 2.74
CA SER A 97 29.86 0.56 2.43
C SER A 97 30.42 -0.83 2.10
N LYS A 98 30.50 -1.12 0.79
CA LYS A 98 31.54 -1.94 0.13
C LYS A 98 31.40 -3.46 -0.08
N LEU A 99 30.30 -4.16 0.21
CA LEU A 99 30.30 -5.63 0.03
C LEU A 99 29.26 -6.13 -0.99
N HIS A 100 29.69 -6.57 -2.17
CA HIS A 100 28.83 -7.24 -3.17
C HIS A 100 28.09 -8.48 -2.60
N HIS A 101 28.69 -9.21 -1.65
CA HIS A 101 28.03 -10.34 -0.98
C HIS A 101 26.84 -9.92 -0.09
N SER A 102 26.79 -8.66 0.34
CA SER A 102 25.69 -8.17 1.17
C SER A 102 24.36 -8.08 0.38
N TYR A 103 24.39 -7.87 -0.94
CA TYR A 103 23.16 -7.84 -1.76
C TYR A 103 22.48 -9.21 -1.87
N LEU A 104 23.24 -10.30 -1.89
CA LEU A 104 22.70 -11.66 -1.85
C LEU A 104 22.06 -11.99 -0.49
N TYR A 105 22.72 -11.60 0.60
CA TYR A 105 22.16 -11.77 1.94
C TYR A 105 20.93 -10.87 2.16
N VAL A 106 20.97 -9.62 1.73
CA VAL A 106 19.81 -8.71 1.75
C VAL A 106 18.67 -9.31 0.94
N GLY A 107 18.93 -9.85 -0.25
CA GLY A 107 17.92 -10.56 -1.05
C GLY A 107 17.30 -11.76 -0.32
N TYR A 108 18.10 -12.54 0.42
CA TYR A 108 17.60 -13.67 1.22
C TYR A 108 16.72 -13.22 2.39
N TYR A 109 17.14 -12.23 3.16
CA TYR A 109 16.32 -11.65 4.24
C TYR A 109 15.05 -11.00 3.70
N TYR A 110 15.16 -10.30 2.58
CA TYR A 110 14.03 -9.69 1.89
C TYR A 110 13.04 -10.75 1.40
N GLY A 111 13.53 -11.87 0.86
CA GLY A 111 12.70 -13.01 0.46
C GLY A 111 11.91 -13.62 1.63
N ILE A 112 12.56 -13.85 2.78
CA ILE A 112 11.88 -14.40 3.97
C ILE A 112 10.78 -13.45 4.46
N ILE A 113 11.11 -12.16 4.55
CA ILE A 113 10.15 -11.13 4.97
C ILE A 113 8.96 -11.08 4.02
N GLU A 114 9.20 -11.07 2.70
CA GLU A 114 8.11 -11.02 1.74
C GLU A 114 7.29 -12.33 1.71
N ILE A 115 7.85 -13.49 2.05
CA ILE A 115 7.07 -14.72 2.29
C ILE A 115 6.14 -14.57 3.48
N ILE A 116 6.61 -14.01 4.61
CA ILE A 116 5.75 -13.75 5.77
C ILE A 116 4.65 -12.76 5.40
N ARG A 117 5.01 -11.71 4.66
CA ARG A 117 4.07 -10.73 4.12
C ARG A 117 2.99 -11.38 3.26
N PHE A 118 3.39 -12.30 2.38
CA PHE A 118 2.49 -13.05 1.53
C PHE A 118 1.46 -13.84 2.36
N VAL A 119 1.91 -14.58 3.38
CA VAL A 119 1.00 -15.33 4.27
C VAL A 119 0.00 -14.40 4.96
N ILE A 120 0.46 -13.26 5.47
CA ILE A 120 -0.40 -12.26 6.11
C ILE A 120 -1.40 -11.66 5.10
N LEU A 121 -0.98 -11.39 3.87
CA LEU A 121 -1.82 -10.85 2.81
C LEU A 121 -2.85 -11.86 2.30
N VAL A 122 -2.51 -13.14 2.23
CA VAL A 122 -3.47 -14.23 1.94
C VAL A 122 -4.52 -14.29 3.03
N TYR A 123 -4.09 -14.30 4.30
CA TYR A 123 -5.01 -14.26 5.44
C TYR A 123 -5.92 -13.03 5.39
N LEU A 124 -5.34 -11.84 5.17
CA LEU A 124 -6.09 -10.60 5.04
C LEU A 124 -7.11 -10.67 3.91
N SER A 125 -6.70 -11.15 2.72
CA SER A 125 -7.59 -11.28 1.56
C SER A 125 -8.78 -12.20 1.85
N ILE A 126 -8.55 -13.32 2.54
CA ILE A 126 -9.63 -14.22 2.99
C ILE A 126 -10.58 -13.48 3.93
N GLN A 127 -10.07 -12.75 4.92
CA GLN A 127 -10.93 -12.02 5.86
C GLN A 127 -11.73 -10.91 5.16
N LEU A 128 -11.14 -10.19 4.20
CA LEU A 128 -11.85 -9.15 3.44
C LEU A 128 -12.99 -9.72 2.58
N THR A 129 -12.96 -11.00 2.18
CA THR A 129 -14.11 -11.63 1.49
C THR A 129 -15.34 -11.83 2.41
N ARG A 130 -15.14 -11.79 3.73
CA ARG A 130 -16.21 -11.91 4.74
C ARG A 130 -16.83 -10.58 5.13
N MET A 131 -16.28 -9.48 4.61
CA MET A 131 -16.80 -8.14 4.83
C MET A 131 -18.29 -8.07 4.49
N GLN A 132 -19.08 -7.51 5.42
CA GLN A 132 -20.54 -7.54 5.32
C GLN A 132 -21.07 -6.46 4.38
N ASP A 133 -20.37 -5.32 4.29
CA ASP A 133 -20.81 -4.20 3.48
C ASP A 133 -20.58 -4.44 1.96
N PRO A 134 -21.64 -4.67 1.16
CA PRO A 134 -21.47 -5.09 -0.24
C PRO A 134 -20.90 -3.98 -1.14
N VAL A 135 -21.10 -2.71 -0.78
CA VAL A 135 -20.63 -1.57 -1.59
C VAL A 135 -19.11 -1.45 -1.50
N LEU A 136 -18.55 -1.55 -0.29
CA LEU A 136 -17.12 -1.38 -0.06
C LEU A 136 -16.33 -2.70 -0.10
N LYS A 137 -17.01 -3.85 0.06
CA LYS A 137 -16.41 -5.19 0.00
C LYS A 137 -15.57 -5.39 -1.25
N SER A 138 -16.12 -5.07 -2.42
CA SER A 138 -15.42 -5.26 -3.71
C SER A 138 -14.09 -4.49 -3.75
N SER A 139 -14.07 -3.26 -3.23
CA SER A 139 -12.90 -2.40 -3.20
C SER A 139 -11.85 -2.83 -2.17
N PHE A 140 -12.28 -3.31 -1.01
CA PHE A 140 -11.37 -3.89 -0.02
C PHE A 140 -10.81 -5.24 -0.49
N VAL A 141 -11.61 -6.10 -1.11
CA VAL A 141 -11.13 -7.34 -1.74
C VAL A 141 -10.11 -7.02 -2.85
N PHE A 142 -10.41 -6.02 -3.70
CA PHE A 142 -9.45 -5.54 -4.69
C PHE A 142 -8.15 -5.02 -4.04
N PHE A 143 -8.23 -4.30 -2.92
CA PHE A 143 -7.05 -3.90 -2.16
C PHE A 143 -6.22 -5.09 -1.68
N GLY A 144 -6.87 -6.14 -1.16
CA GLY A 144 -6.19 -7.39 -0.74
C GLY A 144 -5.47 -8.06 -1.92
N VAL A 145 -6.18 -8.25 -3.04
CA VAL A 145 -5.63 -8.87 -4.25
C VAL A 145 -4.51 -8.02 -4.87
N ALA A 146 -4.67 -6.70 -4.94
CA ALA A 146 -3.65 -5.79 -5.46
C ALA A 146 -2.40 -5.78 -4.58
N SER A 147 -2.56 -5.84 -3.25
CA SER A 147 -1.46 -5.96 -2.30
C SER A 147 -0.74 -7.30 -2.46
N LEU A 148 -1.49 -8.39 -2.65
CA LEU A 148 -0.93 -9.72 -2.89
C LEU A 148 -0.14 -9.77 -4.21
N ALA A 149 -0.69 -9.22 -5.29
CA ALA A 149 -0.01 -9.13 -6.58
C ALA A 149 1.28 -8.32 -6.49
N ALA A 150 1.26 -7.17 -5.81
CA ALA A 150 2.45 -6.36 -5.56
C ALA A 150 3.50 -7.16 -4.76
N CYS A 151 3.09 -7.88 -3.72
CA CYS A 151 3.99 -8.74 -2.95
C CYS A 151 4.62 -9.84 -3.81
N ILE A 152 3.85 -10.53 -4.67
CA ILE A 152 4.39 -11.55 -5.59
C ILE A 152 5.45 -10.96 -6.53
N ILE A 153 5.19 -9.80 -7.13
CA ILE A 153 6.15 -9.11 -8.01
C ILE A 153 7.46 -8.81 -7.25
N VAL A 154 7.32 -8.34 -6.01
CA VAL A 154 8.44 -7.99 -5.13
C VAL A 154 9.21 -9.22 -4.64
N ILE A 155 8.55 -10.37 -4.43
CA ILE A 155 9.18 -11.66 -4.10
C ILE A 155 10.01 -12.18 -5.27
N ILE A 156 9.46 -12.15 -6.49
CA ILE A 156 10.08 -12.75 -7.68
C ILE A 156 11.33 -11.97 -8.11
N ALA A 157 11.32 -10.64 -7.97
CA ALA A 157 12.41 -9.75 -8.36
C ALA A 157 13.80 -10.17 -7.81
N PRO A 158 13.98 -10.46 -6.50
CA PRO A 158 15.22 -10.98 -5.96
C PRO A 158 15.69 -12.31 -6.57
N PHE A 159 14.78 -13.27 -6.80
CA PHE A 159 15.15 -14.56 -7.39
C PHE A 159 15.63 -14.40 -8.84
N TYR A 160 14.93 -13.56 -9.61
CA TYR A 160 15.34 -13.24 -10.97
C TYR A 160 16.69 -12.51 -11.00
N ALA A 161 16.90 -11.55 -10.09
CA ALA A 161 18.15 -10.84 -9.92
C ALA A 161 19.33 -11.80 -9.56
N SER A 162 19.13 -12.74 -8.63
CA SER A 162 20.12 -13.75 -8.27
C SER A 162 20.43 -14.71 -9.43
N TYR A 163 19.42 -15.12 -10.20
CA TYR A 163 19.61 -15.92 -11.41
C TYR A 163 20.51 -15.19 -12.43
N MET A 164 20.29 -13.90 -12.65
CA MET A 164 21.12 -13.10 -13.55
C MET A 164 22.59 -13.02 -13.10
N ILE A 165 22.86 -12.91 -11.80
CA ILE A 165 24.25 -12.93 -11.28
C ILE A 165 24.93 -14.26 -11.57
N ASN A 166 24.23 -15.39 -11.35
CA ASN A 166 24.80 -16.72 -11.54
C ASN A 166 25.13 -17.00 -13.01
N TYR A 167 24.40 -16.38 -13.96
CA TYR A 167 24.61 -16.58 -15.39
C TYR A 167 25.53 -15.54 -16.06
N MET A 168 25.46 -14.26 -15.64
CA MET A 168 26.22 -13.17 -16.28
C MET A 168 27.50 -12.79 -15.50
N GLY A 169 27.72 -13.39 -14.34
CA GLY A 169 28.82 -13.05 -13.44
C GLY A 169 28.55 -11.79 -12.62
N ALA A 170 29.21 -11.70 -11.46
CA ALA A 170 29.16 -10.52 -10.60
C ALA A 170 30.03 -9.41 -11.20
N GLY A 171 29.40 -8.38 -11.77
CA GLY A 171 30.09 -7.23 -12.34
C GLY A 171 29.28 -5.93 -12.19
N PRO A 172 29.90 -4.77 -12.43
CA PRO A 172 29.26 -3.46 -12.26
C PRO A 172 27.96 -3.31 -13.07
N HIS A 173 27.92 -3.90 -14.27
CA HIS A 173 26.74 -3.95 -15.12
C HIS A 173 25.60 -4.77 -14.49
N THR A 174 25.90 -5.97 -13.98
CA THR A 174 24.92 -6.85 -13.33
C THR A 174 24.36 -6.19 -12.06
N THR A 175 25.20 -5.53 -11.27
CA THR A 175 24.79 -4.78 -10.06
C THR A 175 23.85 -3.62 -10.38
N ASN A 176 24.12 -2.87 -11.47
CA ASN A 176 23.21 -1.81 -11.91
C ASN A 176 21.86 -2.37 -12.37
N ILE A 177 21.86 -3.47 -13.15
CA ILE A 177 20.62 -4.13 -13.60
C ILE A 177 19.78 -4.59 -12.41
N MET A 178 20.40 -5.24 -11.41
CA MET A 178 19.69 -5.66 -10.19
C MET A 178 19.03 -4.49 -9.48
N ARG A 179 19.76 -3.39 -9.29
CA ARG A 179 19.23 -2.20 -8.64
C ARG A 179 17.99 -1.66 -9.35
N HIS A 180 18.01 -1.61 -10.68
CA HIS A 180 16.83 -1.23 -11.46
C HIS A 180 15.67 -2.20 -11.28
N ILE A 181 15.91 -3.52 -11.33
CA ILE A 181 14.88 -4.54 -11.10
C ILE A 181 14.20 -4.34 -9.74
N TYR A 182 14.97 -4.10 -8.67
CA TYR A 182 14.42 -3.84 -7.34
C TYR A 182 13.63 -2.52 -7.28
N SER A 183 14.14 -1.44 -7.84
CA SER A 183 13.45 -0.14 -7.84
C SER A 183 12.13 -0.20 -8.64
N TYR A 184 12.10 -0.92 -9.77
CA TYR A 184 10.87 -1.13 -10.55
C TYR A 184 9.89 -2.09 -9.89
N ALA A 185 10.35 -3.17 -9.26
CA ALA A 185 9.49 -4.06 -8.50
C ALA A 185 8.81 -3.31 -7.34
N GLY A 186 9.53 -2.39 -6.69
CA GLY A 186 8.98 -1.50 -5.66
C GLY A 186 7.82 -0.63 -6.14
N MET A 187 7.76 -0.29 -7.44
CA MET A 187 6.64 0.47 -8.04
C MET A 187 5.35 -0.33 -8.11
N ALA A 188 5.38 -1.67 -7.99
CA ALA A 188 4.17 -2.48 -7.92
C ALA A 188 3.28 -2.11 -6.72
N ASN A 189 3.85 -1.50 -5.67
CA ASN A 189 3.11 -0.93 -4.55
C ASN A 189 2.17 0.23 -4.93
N ILE A 190 2.18 0.72 -6.18
CA ILE A 190 1.17 1.66 -6.69
C ILE A 190 -0.21 0.98 -6.80
N LEU A 191 -0.27 -0.32 -7.11
CA LEU A 191 -1.52 -1.06 -7.27
C LEU A 191 -2.43 -0.99 -6.04
N PRO A 192 -1.96 -1.31 -4.81
CA PRO A 192 -2.79 -1.16 -3.62
C PRO A 192 -3.16 0.30 -3.33
N LEU A 193 -2.36 1.29 -3.75
CA LEU A 193 -2.72 2.71 -3.60
C LEU A 193 -3.87 3.13 -4.51
N ILE A 194 -3.95 2.57 -5.72
CA ILE A 194 -5.11 2.75 -6.60
C ILE A 194 -6.36 2.17 -5.94
N ALA A 195 -6.25 0.98 -5.34
CA ALA A 195 -7.37 0.39 -4.60
C ALA A 195 -7.83 1.27 -3.43
N VAL A 196 -6.90 1.90 -2.70
CA VAL A 196 -7.22 2.88 -1.66
C VAL A 196 -7.99 4.08 -2.21
N LEU A 197 -7.60 4.63 -3.37
CA LEU A 197 -8.34 5.73 -3.99
C LEU A 197 -9.79 5.34 -4.31
N ILE A 198 -10.01 4.11 -4.78
CA ILE A 198 -11.35 3.58 -5.06
C ILE A 198 -12.17 3.50 -3.76
N ILE A 199 -11.60 2.93 -2.69
CA ILE A 199 -12.25 2.84 -1.36
C ILE A 199 -12.64 4.25 -0.86
N LEU A 200 -11.72 5.22 -0.96
CA LEU A 200 -11.94 6.59 -0.51
C LEU A 200 -13.05 7.30 -1.30
N ASN A 201 -13.10 7.10 -2.61
CA ASN A 201 -14.15 7.66 -3.46
C ASN A 201 -15.52 7.05 -3.13
N GLN A 202 -15.62 5.74 -2.97
CA GLN A 202 -16.87 5.10 -2.57
C GLN A 202 -17.34 5.54 -1.17
N MET A 203 -16.39 5.72 -0.23
CA MET A 203 -16.70 6.28 1.10
C MET A 203 -17.21 7.72 1.02
N LYS A 204 -16.68 8.53 0.11
CA LYS A 204 -17.14 9.90 -0.12
C LYS A 204 -18.58 9.92 -0.61
N ASP A 205 -18.92 9.09 -1.60
CA ASP A 205 -20.27 9.02 -2.17
C ASP A 205 -21.28 8.57 -1.11
N ARG A 206 -20.90 7.61 -0.27
CA ARG A 206 -21.73 7.17 0.85
C ARG A 206 -21.95 8.27 1.89
N LEU A 207 -20.91 9.02 2.25
CA LEU A 207 -21.05 10.13 3.20
C LEU A 207 -21.93 11.25 2.63
N ASN A 208 -21.79 11.57 1.34
CA ASN A 208 -22.67 12.52 0.66
C ASN A 208 -24.14 12.07 0.72
N TYR A 209 -24.40 10.79 0.43
CA TYR A 209 -25.75 10.22 0.50
C TYR A 209 -26.35 10.31 1.93
N VAL A 210 -25.55 10.02 2.95
CA VAL A 210 -25.97 10.14 4.35
C VAL A 210 -26.25 11.61 4.72
N GLU A 211 -25.37 12.54 4.33
CA GLU A 211 -25.60 13.98 4.56
C GLU A 211 -26.87 14.48 3.86
N GLU A 212 -27.14 14.04 2.63
CA GLU A 212 -28.37 14.39 1.91
C GLU A 212 -29.61 13.79 2.57
N THR A 213 -29.55 12.54 3.02
CA THR A 213 -30.65 11.88 3.73
C THR A 213 -30.96 12.60 5.05
N ILE A 214 -29.93 12.99 5.81
CA ILE A 214 -30.08 13.76 7.05
C ILE A 214 -30.68 15.15 6.75
N LYS A 215 -30.21 15.83 5.70
CA LYS A 215 -30.75 17.14 5.28
C LYS A 215 -32.21 17.07 4.85
N LYS A 216 -32.62 16.00 4.18
CA LYS A 216 -34.02 15.76 3.79
C LYS A 216 -34.92 15.40 4.98
N GLY A 217 -34.34 14.95 6.10
CA GLY A 217 -35.06 14.62 7.33
C GLY A 217 -35.74 13.24 7.30
N PRO A 218 -36.09 12.67 8.47
CA PRO A 218 -36.57 11.29 8.61
C PRO A 218 -37.98 11.03 8.02
N PHE A 219 -38.66 12.04 7.48
CA PHE A 219 -40.06 11.97 7.04
C PHE A 219 -40.27 11.80 5.52
N PHE A 220 -39.20 11.76 4.71
CA PHE A 220 -39.33 11.73 3.24
C PHE A 220 -39.25 10.34 2.59
N THR A 221 -39.21 9.25 3.37
CA THR A 221 -39.26 7.88 2.83
C THR A 221 -40.67 7.40 2.45
N GLY A 222 -41.70 8.25 2.50
CA GLY A 222 -43.09 7.84 2.33
C GLY A 222 -43.98 8.70 1.42
N TYR A 223 -43.44 9.72 0.73
CA TYR A 223 -44.23 10.47 -0.26
C TYR A 223 -43.55 10.36 -1.61
N GLU A 224 -43.69 9.20 -2.25
CA GLU A 224 -43.78 9.19 -3.70
C GLU A 224 -45.04 9.98 -4.08
N ASP A 225 -44.78 11.14 -4.67
CA ASP A 225 -45.76 12.09 -5.17
C ASP A 225 -46.53 11.47 -6.33
N ASN A 226 -47.57 10.68 -6.02
CA ASN A 226 -48.58 10.22 -6.97
C ASN A 226 -49.66 11.29 -7.22
N SER A 227 -49.31 12.57 -7.12
CA SER A 227 -50.20 13.68 -7.47
C SER A 227 -49.70 14.46 -8.68
N GLU A 228 -49.53 13.82 -9.84
CA GLU A 228 -49.64 14.51 -11.13
C GLU A 228 -49.88 13.54 -12.30
N LYS A 229 -51.08 12.95 -12.34
CA LYS A 229 -51.75 12.61 -13.61
C LYS A 229 -53.25 12.91 -13.47
N LYS A 230 -53.62 14.14 -13.83
CA LYS A 230 -54.96 14.46 -14.34
C LYS A 230 -54.92 14.38 -15.85
#